data_AF-A0A2V7V369-F1
#
_entry.id   AF-A0A2V7V369-F1
#
_cell.length_a   1.000
_cell.length_b   1.000
_cell.length_c   1.000
_cell.angle_alpha   90.00
_cell.angle_beta   90.00
_cell.angle_gamma   90.00
#
_symmetry.space_group_name_H-M   'P 1'
#
loop_
_entity.id
_entity.type
_entity.pdbx_description
1 polymer ?
#
loop_
_entity_poly.entity_id
_entity_poly.type
_entity_poly.pdbx_seq_one_letter_code
_entity_poly.pdbx_strand_id
1 'polypeptide(L)'
;MFRIARNVLSDRLRSQARTPIDAPVHEARALARPAVQALASALDQALLRLADEEREAFLMREVGGLGYREIAEATDSTPDDARMRIYRARLALRDALAPSRAAVARSPKEVSK
;
A
#
# COMPACT_ATOMS: atom_id res chain seq x y z
N MET A 1 6.75 15.93 5.82
CA MET A 1 8.06 15.26 6.06
C MET A 1 7.87 13.78 5.72
N PHE A 2 8.44 13.24 4.65
CA PHE A 2 8.38 11.78 4.32
C PHE A 2 9.69 11.28 3.68
N ARG A 3 10.80 11.99 3.90
CA ARG A 3 12.03 11.76 3.13
C ARG A 3 12.63 10.39 3.47
N ILE A 4 12.53 9.93 4.71
CA ILE A 4 13.09 8.65 5.16
C ILE A 4 12.32 7.49 4.54
N ALA A 5 10.99 7.44 4.70
CA ALA A 5 10.17 6.42 4.04
C ALA A 5 10.35 6.45 2.51
N ARG A 6 10.42 7.65 1.91
CA ARG A 6 10.63 7.79 0.46
C ARG A 6 12.00 7.26 0.04
N ASN A 7 13.06 7.54 0.79
CA ASN A 7 14.42 7.10 0.48
C ASN A 7 14.52 5.58 0.58
N VAL A 8 14.03 5.00 1.69
CA VAL A 8 14.01 3.55 1.93
C VAL A 8 13.19 2.83 0.84
N LEU A 9 12.03 3.37 0.49
CA LEU A 9 11.20 2.82 -0.58
C LEU A 9 11.87 2.91 -1.94
N SER A 10 12.47 4.06 -2.26
CA SER A 10 13.17 4.27 -3.54
C SER A 10 14.36 3.32 -3.68
N ASP A 11 15.07 3.05 -2.59
CA ASP A 11 16.20 2.11 -2.56
C ASP A 11 15.74 0.67 -2.87
N ARG A 12 14.66 0.21 -2.22
CA ARG A 12 14.09 -1.13 -2.47
C ARG A 12 13.44 -1.27 -3.85
N LEU A 13 12.72 -0.26 -4.35
CA LEU A 13 12.15 -0.30 -5.70
C LEU A 13 13.24 -0.32 -6.77
N ARG A 14 14.35 0.41 -6.59
CA ARG A 14 15.52 0.31 -7.47
C ARG A 14 16.14 -1.09 -7.47
N SER A 15 16.22 -1.71 -6.30
CA SER A 15 16.69 -3.09 -6.15
C SER A 15 15.79 -4.11 -6.87
N GLN A 16 14.45 -3.93 -6.80
CA GLN A 16 13.48 -4.85 -7.39
C GLN A 16 13.22 -4.65 -8.90
N ALA A 17 13.44 -3.45 -9.46
CA ALA A 17 13.10 -3.12 -10.84
C ALA A 17 14.03 -3.73 -11.92
N ARG A 18 14.82 -4.75 -11.59
CA ARG A 18 15.82 -5.35 -12.50
C ARG A 18 15.31 -6.49 -13.40
N THR A 19 13.99 -6.66 -13.57
CA THR A 19 13.43 -7.76 -14.36
C THR A 19 12.56 -7.27 -15.53
N PRO A 20 12.85 -7.63 -16.80
CA PRO A 20 12.01 -7.29 -17.95
C PRO A 20 10.80 -8.23 -18.05
N ILE A 21 9.64 -7.74 -18.53
CA ILE A 21 8.38 -8.49 -18.63
C ILE A 21 7.82 -8.43 -20.06
N ASP A 22 7.49 -9.60 -20.61
CA ASP A 22 6.97 -9.86 -21.97
C ASP A 22 5.43 -9.92 -22.10
N ALA A 23 4.98 -9.87 -23.36
CA ALA A 23 3.77 -9.21 -23.90
C ALA A 23 2.34 -9.83 -23.81
N PRO A 24 2.01 -11.02 -23.27
CA PRO A 24 0.60 -11.49 -23.24
C PRO A 24 -0.28 -10.86 -22.14
N VAL A 25 0.32 -10.18 -21.15
CA VAL A 25 -0.37 -9.65 -19.95
C VAL A 25 -1.18 -8.38 -20.26
N HIS A 26 -0.95 -7.73 -21.40
CA HIS A 26 -1.38 -6.35 -21.63
C HIS A 26 -2.89 -6.15 -21.80
N GLU A 27 -3.62 -7.08 -22.42
CA GLU A 27 -5.07 -6.95 -22.67
C GLU A 27 -5.92 -7.16 -21.40
N ALA A 28 -5.65 -8.24 -20.64
CA ALA A 28 -6.28 -8.43 -19.34
C ALA A 28 -5.97 -7.27 -18.38
N ARG A 29 -4.76 -6.71 -18.47
CA ARG A 29 -4.35 -5.52 -17.71
C ARG A 29 -5.11 -4.27 -18.17
N ALA A 30 -5.48 -4.13 -19.44
CA ALA A 30 -6.23 -3.00 -19.96
C ALA A 30 -7.69 -2.96 -19.47
N LEU A 31 -8.35 -4.12 -19.38
CA LEU A 31 -9.69 -4.25 -18.80
C LEU A 31 -9.71 -4.11 -17.27
N ALA A 32 -8.64 -4.55 -16.60
CA ALA A 32 -8.48 -4.36 -15.16
C ALA A 32 -8.10 -2.92 -14.77
N ARG A 33 -7.53 -2.12 -15.69
CA ARG A 33 -7.04 -0.76 -15.41
C ARG A 33 -8.07 0.14 -14.73
N PRO A 34 -9.33 0.28 -15.20
CA PRO A 34 -10.29 1.20 -14.59
C PRO A 34 -10.64 0.84 -13.15
N ALA A 35 -10.88 -0.45 -12.88
CA ALA A 35 -11.18 -0.94 -11.53
C ALA A 35 -9.97 -0.81 -10.60
N VAL A 36 -8.76 -1.11 -11.11
CA VAL A 36 -7.50 -0.93 -10.39
C VAL A 36 -7.22 0.56 -10.13
N GLN A 37 -7.52 1.46 -11.08
CA GLN A 37 -7.39 2.92 -10.91
C GLN A 37 -8.33 3.44 -9.82
N ALA A 38 -9.59 2.99 -9.80
CA ALA A 38 -10.56 3.40 -8.79
C ALA A 38 -10.14 2.93 -7.39
N LEU A 39 -9.68 1.68 -7.26
CA LEU A 39 -9.16 1.16 -5.99
C LEU A 39 -7.89 1.88 -5.55
N ALA A 40 -6.96 2.14 -6.48
CA ALA A 40 -5.74 2.90 -6.19
C ALA A 40 -6.07 4.32 -5.71
N SER A 41 -7.02 4.99 -6.35
CA SER A 41 -7.47 6.33 -5.94
C SER A 41 -8.13 6.31 -4.55
N ALA A 42 -8.95 5.29 -4.27
CA ALA A 42 -9.56 5.12 -2.94
C ALA A 42 -8.50 4.84 -1.86
N LEU A 43 -7.48 4.05 -2.18
CA LEU A 43 -6.35 3.78 -1.29
C LEU A 43 -5.52 5.03 -1.03
N ASP A 44 -5.18 5.80 -2.07
CA ASP A 44 -4.45 7.07 -1.92
C ASP A 44 -5.22 8.06 -1.03
N GLN A 45 -6.53 8.18 -1.24
CA GLN A 45 -7.41 9.00 -0.41
C GLN A 45 -7.52 8.49 1.03
N ALA A 46 -7.43 7.18 1.26
CA ALA A 46 -7.41 6.61 2.60
C ALA A 46 -6.06 6.86 3.30
N LEU A 47 -4.94 6.71 2.57
CA LEU A 47 -3.60 6.99 3.07
C LEU A 47 -3.42 8.47 3.42
N LEU A 48 -3.99 9.39 2.63
CA LEU A 48 -3.96 10.83 2.91
C LEU A 48 -4.69 11.23 4.20
N ARG A 49 -5.66 10.42 4.66
CA ARG A 49 -6.40 10.64 5.91
C ARG A 49 -5.68 10.14 7.16
N LEU A 50 -4.67 9.29 7.00
CA LEU A 50 -3.85 8.83 8.12
C LEU A 50 -3.01 9.97 8.68
N ALA A 51 -2.73 9.91 9.97
CA ALA A 51 -1.70 10.75 10.56
C ALA A 51 -0.35 10.48 9.87
N ASP A 52 0.47 11.52 9.75
CA ASP A 52 1.73 11.45 9.01
C ASP A 52 2.64 10.32 9.51
N GLU A 53 2.75 10.16 10.83
CA GLU A 53 3.57 9.13 11.49
C GLU A 53 3.03 7.71 11.27
N GLU A 54 1.70 7.55 11.22
CA GLU A 54 1.04 6.26 10.97
C GLU A 54 1.22 5.84 9.51
N ARG A 55 1.02 6.78 8.58
CA ARG A 55 1.27 6.56 7.15
C ARG A 55 2.73 6.22 6.90
N GLU A 56 3.65 6.93 7.53
CA GLU A 56 5.08 6.70 7.33
C GLU A 56 5.50 5.29 7.78
N ALA A 57 5.13 4.91 9.01
CA ALA A 57 5.42 3.58 9.55
C ALA A 57 4.75 2.47 8.73
N PHE A 58 3.52 2.68 8.26
CA PHE A 58 2.81 1.74 7.40
C PHE A 58 3.52 1.54 6.05
N LEU A 59 3.94 2.62 5.38
CA LEU A 59 4.64 2.53 4.11
C LEU A 59 6.00 1.83 4.24
N MET A 60 6.75 2.14 5.30
CA MET A 60 8.02 1.46 5.59
C MET A 60 7.83 -0.03 5.86
N ARG A 61 6.72 -0.42 6.48
CA ARG A 61 6.39 -1.84 6.72
C ARG A 61 5.97 -2.57 5.46
N GLU A 62 4.93 -2.09 4.78
CA GLU A 62 4.26 -2.85 3.72
C GLU A 62 4.99 -2.72 2.38
N VAL A 63 5.55 -1.55 2.09
CA VAL A 63 6.24 -1.29 0.83
C VAL A 63 7.75 -1.35 1.00
N GLY A 64 8.25 -0.78 2.10
CA GLY A 64 9.66 -0.86 2.48
C GLY A 64 10.06 -2.25 2.96
N GLY A 65 9.14 -3.06 3.51
CA GLY A 65 9.41 -4.40 4.03
C GLY A 65 10.32 -4.42 5.26
N LEU A 66 10.26 -3.37 6.09
CA LEU A 66 11.06 -3.25 7.32
C LEU A 66 10.41 -3.98 8.51
N GLY A 67 11.25 -4.45 9.43
CA GLY A 67 10.88 -4.91 10.76
C GLY A 67 10.47 -3.78 11.69
N TYR A 68 9.75 -4.09 12.77
CA TYR A 68 9.31 -3.08 13.75
C TYR A 68 10.48 -2.31 14.40
N ARG A 69 11.62 -2.99 14.62
CA ARG A 69 12.83 -2.38 15.18
C ARG A 69 13.50 -1.41 14.20
N GLU A 70 13.63 -1.80 12.94
CA GLU A 70 14.20 -0.94 11.88
C GLU A 70 13.33 0.29 11.63
N ILE A 71 12.00 0.13 11.70
CA ILE A 71 11.07 1.27 11.61
C ILE A 71 11.24 2.21 12.79
N ALA A 72 11.32 1.65 14.01
CA ALA A 72 11.53 2.42 15.22
C ALA A 72 12.83 3.23 15.19
N GLU A 73 13.92 2.63 14.73
CA GLU A 73 15.22 3.29 14.50
C GLU A 73 15.12 4.38 13.42
N ALA A 74 14.41 4.10 12.31
CA ALA A 74 14.25 5.05 11.21
C ALA A 74 13.36 6.26 11.56
N THR A 75 12.44 6.12 12.51
CA THR A 75 11.52 7.18 12.94
C THR A 75 11.83 7.75 14.33
N ASP A 76 13.00 7.41 14.90
CA ASP A 76 13.41 7.82 16.24
C ASP A 76 12.33 7.57 17.31
N SER A 77 11.87 6.32 17.41
CA SER A 77 10.80 5.91 18.34
C SER A 77 11.03 4.51 18.88
N THR A 78 10.09 3.98 19.68
CA THR A 78 10.20 2.62 20.21
C THR A 78 9.58 1.57 19.28
N PRO A 79 10.02 0.29 19.33
CA PRO A 79 9.40 -0.80 18.58
C PRO A 79 7.90 -0.98 18.87
N ASP A 80 7.48 -0.69 20.10
CA ASP A 80 6.08 -0.76 20.51
C ASP A 80 5.25 0.38 19.93
N ASP A 81 5.80 1.61 19.89
CA ASP A 81 5.16 2.74 19.20
C ASP A 81 5.04 2.50 17.70
N ALA A 82 6.09 1.97 17.06
CA ALA A 82 6.06 1.61 15.65
C ALA A 82 4.97 0.56 15.37
N ARG A 83 4.85 -0.47 16.22
CA ARG A 83 3.78 -1.47 16.13
C ARG A 83 2.40 -0.83 16.30
N MET A 84 2.23 0.07 17.26
CA MET A 84 0.96 0.76 17.50
C MET A 84 0.57 1.64 16.32
N ARG A 85 1.50 2.41 15.75
CA ARG A 85 1.29 3.24 14.56
C ARG A 85 0.85 2.41 13.35
N ILE A 86 1.51 1.29 13.09
CA ILE A 86 1.14 0.37 12.00
C ILE A 86 -0.24 -0.23 12.25
N TYR A 87 -0.54 -0.61 13.48
CA TYR A 87 -1.85 -1.17 13.84
C TYR A 87 -2.97 -0.15 13.60
N ARG A 88 -2.79 1.09 14.08
CA ARG A 88 -3.76 2.18 13.86
C ARG A 88 -3.93 2.52 12.38
N ALA A 89 -2.82 2.58 11.63
CA ALA A 89 -2.87 2.76 10.19
C ALA A 89 -3.72 1.69 9.50
N ARG A 90 -3.51 0.40 9.84
CA ARG A 90 -4.29 -0.70 9.29
C ARG A 90 -5.77 -0.62 9.64
N LEU A 91 -6.10 -0.23 10.87
CA LEU A 91 -7.48 -0.07 11.32
C LEU A 91 -8.18 1.04 10.53
N ALA A 92 -7.57 2.21 10.45
CA ALA A 92 -8.10 3.35 9.71
C ALA A 92 -8.22 3.07 8.21
N LEU A 93 -7.24 2.40 7.60
CA LEU A 93 -7.33 1.96 6.20
C LEU A 93 -8.46 0.96 5.98
N ARG A 94 -8.62 -0.01 6.87
CA ARG A 94 -9.70 -1.00 6.77
C ARG A 94 -11.06 -0.32 6.82
N ASP A 95 -11.25 0.63 7.72
CA ASP A 95 -12.51 1.33 7.88
C ASP A 95 -12.78 2.28 6.68
N ALA A 96 -11.75 2.94 6.16
CA ALA A 96 -11.84 3.77 4.95
C ALA A 96 -12.11 2.98 3.66
N LEU A 97 -11.58 1.76 3.56
CA LEU A 97 -11.73 0.88 2.39
C LEU A 97 -12.92 -0.08 2.49
N ALA A 98 -13.58 -0.18 3.66
CA ALA A 98 -14.78 -1.01 3.83
C ALA A 98 -15.88 -0.73 2.78
N PRO A 99 -16.18 0.52 2.40
CA PRO A 99 -17.15 0.81 1.33
C PRO A 99 -16.67 0.33 -0.05
N SER A 100 -15.37 0.45 -0.32
CA SER A 100 -14.78 0.09 -1.63
C SER A 100 -14.56 -1.42 -1.78
N ARG A 101 -14.37 -2.17 -0.68
CA ARG A 101 -14.34 -3.64 -0.68
C ARG A 101 -15.67 -4.23 -1.15
N ALA A 102 -16.79 -3.60 -0.81
CA ALA A 102 -18.11 -4.02 -1.29
C ALA A 102 -18.28 -3.77 -2.81
N ALA A 103 -17.49 -2.88 -3.42
CA ALA A 103 -17.48 -2.66 -4.87
C ALA A 103 -16.58 -3.70 -5.60
N VAL A 104 -15.42 -4.03 -5.03
CA VAL A 104 -14.52 -5.07 -5.58
C VAL A 104 -15.14 -6.48 -5.49
N ALA A 105 -15.92 -6.76 -4.44
CA ALA A 105 -16.63 -8.03 -4.29
C ALA A 105 -17.83 -8.22 -5.25
N ARG A 106 -18.22 -7.18 -6.00
CA ARG A 106 -19.34 -7.21 -6.96
C ARG A 106 -18.92 -7.42 -8.42
N SER A 107 -17.64 -7.66 -8.70
CA SER A 107 -17.22 -8.10 -10.04
C SER A 107 -17.77 -9.52 -10.29
N PRO A 108 -18.68 -9.71 -11.25
CA PRO A 108 -19.45 -10.94 -11.37
C PRO A 108 -18.56 -12.10 -11.81
N LYS A 109 -18.70 -13.23 -11.11
CA LYS A 109 -18.65 -14.54 -11.79
C LYS A 109 -19.78 -14.53 -12.82
N GLU A 110 -19.52 -14.18 -14.08
CA GLU A 110 -20.35 -14.57 -15.23
C GLU A 110 -19.75 -14.12 -16.56
N VAL A 111 -19.05 -15.04 -17.24
CA VAL A 111 -19.22 -15.41 -18.66
C VAL A 111 -18.78 -16.88 -18.72
N SER A 112 -19.69 -17.86 -18.54
CA SER A 112 -20.39 -18.63 -19.61
C SER A 112 -19.39 -19.19 -20.65
N LYS A 113 -19.30 -20.48 -20.97
CA LYS A 113 -20.32 -21.52 -21.11
C LYS A 113 -19.60 -22.87 -21.29
#